data_AF-A0A1E4J1L6-F1
#
_entry.id   AF-A0A1E4J1L6-F1
#
_cell.length_a   1.000
_cell.length_b   1.000
_cell.length_c   1.000
_cell.angle_alpha   90.00
_cell.angle_beta   90.00
_cell.angle_gamma   90.00
#
_symmetry.space_group_name_H-M   'P 1'
#
loop_
_entity.id
_entity.type
_entity.pdbx_description
1 polymer ?
#
loop_
_entity_poly.entity_id
_entity_poly.type
_entity_poly.pdbx_seq_one_letter_code
_entity_poly.pdbx_strand_id
1 'polypeptide(L)'
;MSGQKHSTKQLMKLGIAQAVMFMVGAMLGRGLGLLLGLDAFGSGEYNKRELFGIALIGLGGGAGAQAARAWYVHKYGDPRG
;
A
#
# COMPACT_ATOMS: atom_id res chain seq x y z
N MET A 1 9.85 14.77 28.92
CA MET A 1 9.27 13.68 28.11
C MET A 1 10.37 13.13 27.22
N SER A 2 11.04 12.06 27.67
CA SER A 2 12.13 11.42 26.93
C SER A 2 11.54 10.55 25.83
N GLY A 3 11.46 11.08 24.61
CA GLY A 3 11.05 10.34 23.41
C GLY A 3 11.96 9.13 23.21
N GLN A 4 11.42 7.94 23.46
CA GLN A 4 12.13 6.67 23.26
C GLN A 4 12.25 6.44 21.76
N LYS A 5 13.34 6.93 21.15
CA LYS A 5 13.62 6.72 19.72
C LYS A 5 13.59 5.23 19.41
N HIS A 6 12.58 4.78 18.67
CA HIS A 6 12.47 3.39 18.23
C HIS A 6 13.79 2.93 17.61
N SER A 7 14.24 1.73 17.97
CA SER A 7 15.50 1.17 17.47
C SER A 7 15.46 1.08 15.93
N THR A 8 16.60 1.26 15.26
CA THR A 8 16.72 1.10 13.80
C THR A 8 16.12 -0.22 13.30
N LYS A 9 16.23 -1.30 14.10
CA LYS A 9 15.62 -2.61 13.79
C LYS A 9 14.08 -2.55 13.71
N GLN A 10 13.46 -1.74 14.56
CA GLN A 10 12.00 -1.55 14.60
C GLN A 10 11.52 -0.73 13.41
N LEU A 11 12.24 0.34 13.04
CA LEU A 11 11.97 1.11 11.83
C LEU A 11 12.14 0.27 10.55
N MET A 12 13.15 -0.61 10.52
CA MET A 12 13.38 -1.51 9.40
C MET A 12 12.24 -2.54 9.26
N LYS A 13 11.71 -3.07 10.38
CA LYS A 13 10.51 -3.93 10.37
C LYS A 13 9.27 -3.19 9.86
N LEU A 14 9.08 -1.93 10.25
CA LEU A 14 8.00 -1.10 9.72
C LEU A 14 8.13 -0.92 8.21
N GLY A 15 9.32 -0.56 7.71
CA GLY A 15 9.55 -0.38 6.28
C GLY A 15 9.29 -1.65 5.47
N ILE A 16 9.77 -2.80 5.95
CA ILE A 16 9.51 -4.11 5.32
C ILE A 16 8.02 -4.44 5.32
N ALA A 17 7.32 -4.26 6.46
CA ALA A 17 5.89 -4.50 6.54
C ALA A 17 5.09 -3.59 5.59
N GLN A 18 5.48 -2.32 5.47
CA GLN A 18 4.87 -1.40 4.52
C GLN A 18 5.12 -1.81 3.07
N ALA A 19 6.33 -2.26 2.72
CA ALA A 19 6.64 -2.74 1.38
C ALA A 19 5.85 -4.01 1.03
N VAL A 20 5.76 -4.97 1.94
CA VAL A 20 5.00 -6.21 1.74
C VAL A 20 3.51 -5.92 1.58
N MET A 21 2.92 -5.13 2.47
CA MET A 21 1.50 -4.78 2.38
C MET A 21 1.21 -3.86 1.19
N PHE A 22 2.15 -3.01 0.77
CA PHE A 22 2.05 -2.27 -0.48
C PHE A 22 1.97 -3.22 -1.68
N MET A 23 2.85 -4.23 -1.75
CA MET A 23 2.87 -5.19 -2.85
C MET A 23 1.58 -6.01 -2.89
N VAL A 24 1.13 -6.53 -1.74
CA VAL A 24 -0.15 -7.25 -1.63
C VAL A 24 -1.32 -6.33 -1.99
N GLY A 25 -1.34 -5.10 -1.50
CA GLY A 25 -2.38 -4.11 -1.80
C GLY A 25 -2.43 -3.73 -3.28
N ALA A 26 -1.28 -3.59 -3.94
CA ALA A 26 -1.19 -3.33 -5.37
C ALA A 26 -1.67 -4.53 -6.20
N MET A 27 -1.32 -5.76 -5.78
CA MET A 27 -1.82 -6.99 -6.42
C MET A 27 -3.34 -7.14 -6.26
N LEU A 28 -3.89 -6.82 -5.09
CA LEU A 28 -5.34 -6.80 -4.87
C LEU A 28 -6.02 -5.69 -5.67
N GLY A 29 -5.44 -4.48 -5.74
CA GLY A 29 -5.93 -3.38 -6.57
C GLY A 29 -5.94 -3.73 -8.06
N ARG A 30 -4.91 -4.44 -8.55
CA ARG A 30 -4.86 -5.01 -9.91
C ARG A 30 -5.97 -6.03 -10.11
N GLY A 31 -6.12 -6.99 -9.19
CA GLY A 31 -7.17 -8.01 -9.25
C GLY A 31 -8.58 -7.42 -9.26
N LEU A 32 -8.84 -6.43 -8.42
CA LEU A 32 -10.10 -5.68 -8.39
C LEU A 32 -10.32 -4.86 -9.68
N GLY A 33 -9.27 -4.22 -10.20
CA GLY A 33 -9.33 -3.52 -11.49
C GLY A 33 -9.71 -4.46 -12.63
N LEU A 34 -9.10 -5.65 -12.68
CA LEU A 34 -9.44 -6.68 -13.66
C LEU A 34 -10.87 -7.19 -13.50
N LEU A 35 -11.33 -7.45 -12.27
CA LEU A 35 -12.71 -7.85 -11.97
C LEU A 35 -13.75 -6.80 -12.38
N LEU A 36 -13.41 -5.51 -12.24
CA LEU A 36 -14.27 -4.39 -12.65
C LEU A 36 -14.20 -4.10 -14.16
N GLY A 37 -13.43 -4.89 -14.94
CA GLY A 37 -13.23 -4.66 -16.37
C GLY A 37 -12.39 -3.41 -16.68
N LEU A 38 -11.67 -2.91 -15.68
CA LEU A 38 -10.71 -1.81 -15.75
C LEU A 38 -9.32 -2.41 -15.98
N ASP A 39 -9.10 -2.95 -17.17
CA ASP A 39 -7.80 -3.51 -17.52
C ASP A 39 -6.79 -2.39 -17.68
N ALA A 40 -5.81 -2.32 -16.79
CA ALA A 40 -4.71 -1.35 -16.83
C ALA A 40 -3.74 -1.59 -18.00
N PHE A 41 -3.86 -2.73 -18.70
CA PHE A 41 -3.01 -3.13 -19.83
C PHE A 41 -3.82 -3.41 -21.11
N GLY A 42 -5.06 -2.91 -21.19
CA GLY A 42 -5.94 -3.12 -22.34
C GLY A 42 -5.44 -2.39 -23.59
N SER A 43 -5.10 -3.12 -24.64
CA SER A 43 -4.39 -2.64 -25.85
C SER A 43 -5.21 -1.76 -26.82
N GLY A 44 -6.13 -0.91 -26.37
CA GLY A 44 -7.02 -0.16 -27.28
C GLY A 44 -7.47 1.18 -26.72
N GLU A 45 -6.85 2.25 -27.21
CA GLU A 45 -7.32 3.65 -27.11
C GLU A 45 -7.48 4.24 -25.70
N TYR A 46 -6.37 4.51 -25.00
CA TYR A 46 -6.24 5.48 -23.88
C TYR A 46 -7.55 5.73 -23.10
N ASN A 47 -8.18 4.64 -22.66
CA ASN A 47 -9.58 4.69 -22.25
C ASN A 47 -9.61 5.03 -20.76
N LYS A 48 -10.66 5.70 -20.30
CA LYS A 48 -10.85 6.02 -18.86
C LYS A 48 -10.72 4.79 -17.98
N ARG A 49 -10.94 3.59 -18.54
CA ARG A 49 -10.75 2.28 -17.91
C ARG A 49 -9.30 1.97 -17.53
N GLU A 50 -8.31 2.23 -18.37
CA GLU A 50 -6.90 1.99 -18.05
C GLU A 50 -6.43 2.95 -16.96
N LEU A 51 -6.80 4.23 -17.08
CA LEU A 51 -6.49 5.24 -16.08
C LEU A 51 -7.10 4.88 -14.72
N PHE A 52 -8.35 4.43 -14.70
CA PHE A 52 -8.99 3.94 -13.48
C PHE A 52 -8.33 2.66 -12.95
N GLY A 53 -7.89 1.75 -13.82
CA GLY A 53 -7.16 0.54 -13.43
C GLY A 53 -5.83 0.86 -12.73
N ILE A 54 -5.02 1.75 -13.31
CA ILE A 54 -3.76 2.23 -12.71
C ILE A 54 -4.04 2.95 -11.38
N ALA A 55 -5.06 3.83 -11.35
CA ALA A 55 -5.45 4.51 -10.13
C ALA A 55 -5.90 3.53 -9.03
N LEU A 56 -6.62 2.45 -9.39
CA LEU A 56 -7.03 1.40 -8.45
C LEU A 56 -5.84 0.61 -7.90
N ILE A 57 -4.85 0.32 -8.74
CA ILE A 57 -3.60 -0.34 -8.31
C ILE A 57 -2.83 0.57 -7.36
N GLY A 58 -2.69 1.84 -7.71
CA GLY A 58 -2.01 2.85 -6.87
C GLY A 58 -2.73 3.06 -5.53
N LEU A 59 -4.06 3.13 -5.54
CA LEU A 59 -4.89 3.21 -4.34
C LEU A 59 -4.78 1.94 -3.49
N GLY A 60 -4.81 0.75 -4.13
CA GLY A 60 -4.64 -0.52 -3.44
C GLY A 60 -3.27 -0.63 -2.76
N GLY A 61 -2.19 -0.27 -3.46
CA GLY A 61 -0.84 -0.24 -2.90
C GLY A 61 -0.70 0.77 -1.76
N GLY A 62 -1.17 2.00 -1.97
CA GLY A 62 -1.15 3.07 -0.96
C GLY A 62 -1.94 2.71 0.29
N ALA A 63 -3.14 2.13 0.14
CA ALA A 63 -3.95 1.64 1.23
C ALA A 63 -3.25 0.49 1.98
N GLY A 64 -2.59 -0.42 1.27
CA GLY A 64 -1.78 -1.48 1.87
C GLY A 64 -0.62 -0.95 2.72
N ALA A 65 0.13 0.04 2.20
CA ALA A 65 1.21 0.69 2.95
C ALA A 65 0.70 1.43 4.20
N GLN A 66 -0.48 2.06 4.12
CA GLN A 66 -1.12 2.70 5.26
C GLN A 66 -1.66 1.69 6.29
N ALA A 67 -2.23 0.57 5.84
CA ALA A 67 -2.68 -0.51 6.72
C ALA A 67 -1.51 -1.15 7.48
N ALA A 68 -0.36 -1.38 6.83
CA ALA A 68 0.86 -1.81 7.51
C ALA A 68 1.32 -0.82 8.59
N ARG A 69 1.26 0.47 8.27
CA ARG A 69 1.61 1.52 9.24
C ARG A 69 0.64 1.54 10.41
N ALA A 70 -0.67 1.50 10.16
CA ALA A 70 -1.69 1.46 11.20
C ALA A 70 -1.53 0.23 12.10
N TRP A 71 -1.27 -0.94 11.51
CA TRP A 71 -0.99 -2.18 12.24
C TRP A 71 0.27 -2.08 13.09
N TYR A 72 1.35 -1.50 12.55
CA TYR A 72 2.58 -1.31 13.29
C TYR A 72 2.40 -0.36 14.47
N VAL A 73 1.70 0.77 14.28
CA VAL A 73 1.39 1.72 15.35
C VAL A 73 0.52 1.07 16.43
N HIS A 74 -0.45 0.26 16.03
CA HIS A 74 -1.30 -0.47 16.97
C HIS A 74 -0.51 -1.52 17.78
N LYS A 75 0.46 -2.20 17.17
CA LYS A 75 1.22 -3.29 17.81
C LYS A 75 2.45 -2.82 18.60
N TYR A 76 3.13 -1.78 18.14
CA TYR A 76 4.42 -1.33 18.68
C TYR A 76 4.40 0.13 19.19
N GLY A 77 3.28 0.84 19.07
CA GLY A 77 3.18 2.26 19.42
C GLY A 77 3.68 3.18 18.30
N ASP A 78 3.32 4.46 18.39
CA ASP A 78 3.66 5.45 17.36
C ASP A 78 5.19 5.70 17.34
N PRO A 79 5.90 5.44 16.23
CA PRO A 79 7.34 5.67 16.14
C PRO A 79 7.75 7.15 16.16
N ARG A 80 6.79 8.09 16.17
CA ARG A 80 7.00 9.54 16.23
C ARG A 80 6.67 10.14 17.61
N GLY A 81 6.28 9.34 18.61
CA GLY A 81 5.94 9.78 19.98
C GLY A 81 6.87 9.24 21.04
#